data_AF-A0A166EKA4-F1
#
_entry.id   AF-A0A166EKA4-F1
#
_cell.length_a   1.000
_cell.length_b   1.000
_cell.length_c   1.000
_cell.angle_alpha   90.00
_cell.angle_beta   90.00
_cell.angle_gamma   90.00
#
_symmetry.space_group_name_H-M   'P 1'
#
loop_
_entity.id
_entity.type
_entity.pdbx_description
1 polymer ?
#
loop_
_entity_poly.entity_id
_entity_poly.type
_entity_poly.pdbx_seq_one_letter_code
_entity_poly.pdbx_strand_id
1 'polypeptide(L)' 'MHKQVENSKSNDKIEKIEVCYLCGKEFNINEDDESHYHYGQFPMCDYCSEFYGFYKKDR' A
#
# COMPACT_ATOMS: atom_id res chain seq x y z
N MET A 1 -10.46 -19.99 9.50
CA MET A 1 -10.13 -18.60 9.15
C MET A 1 -10.26 -18.49 7.65
N HIS A 2 -11.29 -17.80 7.19
CA HIS A 2 -11.72 -17.77 5.79
C HIS A 2 -10.66 -17.08 4.92
N LYS A 3 -9.97 -17.83 4.07
CA LYS A 3 -9.14 -17.28 3.01
C LYS A 3 -10.06 -17.06 1.81
N GLN A 4 -10.65 -15.87 1.72
CA GLN A 4 -11.48 -15.51 0.58
C GLN A 4 -10.57 -15.37 -0.64
N VAL A 5 -10.78 -16.27 -1.60
CA VAL A 5 -10.19 -16.24 -2.93
C VAL A 5 -10.94 -15.15 -3.69
N GLU A 6 -10.37 -13.94 -3.76
CA GLU A 6 -10.93 -12.90 -4.60
C GLU A 6 -10.50 -13.10 -6.05
N ASN A 7 -11.47 -13.62 -6.78
CA ASN A 7 -11.64 -13.60 -8.23
C ASN A 7 -11.08 -12.31 -8.85
N SER A 8 -9.81 -12.34 -9.25
CA SER A 8 -9.14 -11.24 -9.94
C SER A 8 -9.64 -11.20 -11.38
N LYS A 9 -10.78 -10.52 -11.57
CA LYS A 9 -11.19 -9.98 -12.87
C LYS A 9 -10.02 -9.12 -13.36
N SER A 10 -9.46 -9.53 -14.49
CA SER A 10 -8.44 -8.83 -15.28
C SER A 10 -8.87 -7.41 -15.64
N ASN A 11 -8.74 -6.48 -14.72
CA ASN A 11 -8.25 -5.15 -15.04
C ASN A 11 -6.74 -5.27 -14.94
N ASP A 12 -5.99 -4.96 -15.99
CA ASP A 12 -4.56 -4.69 -15.91
C ASP A 12 -4.36 -3.48 -14.98
N LYS A 13 -4.54 -3.66 -13.68
CA LYS A 13 -4.13 -2.70 -12.66
C LYS A 13 -2.63 -2.68 -12.77
N ILE A 14 -2.11 -1.60 -13.35
CA ILE A 14 -0.68 -1.38 -13.52
C ILE A 14 -0.02 -1.65 -12.16
N GLU A 15 0.73 -2.73 -12.05
CA GLU A 15 1.49 -3.02 -10.85
C GLU A 15 2.57 -1.95 -10.72
N LYS A 16 2.73 -1.40 -9.52
CA LYS A 16 3.83 -0.50 -9.21
C LYS A 16 4.47 -0.94 -7.91
N ILE A 17 5.54 -1.71 -8.06
CA ILE A 17 6.29 -2.24 -6.92
C ILE A 17 7.26 -1.17 -6.42
N GLU A 18 7.19 -0.88 -5.13
CA GLU A 18 8.03 0.09 -4.43
C GLU A 18 8.62 -0.57 -3.17
N VAL A 19 9.69 0.01 -2.64
CA VAL A 19 10.33 -0.45 -1.40
C VAL A 19 9.99 0.54 -0.29
N CYS A 20 9.36 0.07 0.78
CA CYS A 20 8.96 0.96 1.88
C CYS A 20 10.18 1.64 2.50
N TYR A 21 10.13 2.97 2.58
CA TYR A 21 11.21 3.78 3.15
C TYR A 21 11.50 3.46 4.63
N LEU A 22 10.50 2.99 5.38
CA LEU A 22 10.60 2.75 6.82
C LEU A 22 11.02 1.32 7.16
N CYS A 23 10.42 0.31 6.51
CA CYS A 23 10.64 -1.10 6.85
C CYS A 23 11.42 -1.88 5.77
N GLY A 24 11.66 -1.30 4.59
CA GLY A 24 12.38 -1.95 3.50
C GLY A 24 11.61 -3.07 2.79
N LYS A 25 10.33 -3.28 3.10
CA LYS A 25 9.48 -4.29 2.45
C LYS A 25 9.08 -3.84 1.05
N GLU A 26 9.15 -4.75 0.07
CA GLU A 26 8.55 -4.57 -1.25
C GLU A 26 7.02 -4.68 -1.19
N PHE A 27 6.32 -3.77 -1.84
CA PHE A 27 4.85 -3.75 -1.88
C PHE A 27 4.35 -3.11 -3.17
N ASN A 28 3.10 -3.40 -3.55
CA ASN A 28 2.46 -2.81 -4.72
C ASN A 28 1.64 -1.60 -4.29
N ILE A 29 2.14 -0.39 -4.55
CA ILE A 29 1.48 0.86 -4.11
C ILE A 29 0.13 1.11 -4.79
N ASN A 30 -0.18 0.40 -5.88
CA ASN A 30 -1.47 0.49 -6.57
C ASN A 30 -2.47 -0.60 -6.12
N GLU A 31 -2.02 -1.61 -5.36
CA GLU A 31 -2.87 -2.66 -4.79
C GLU A 31 -3.36 -2.28 -3.38
N ASP A 32 -2.48 -1.67 -2.59
CA ASP A 32 -2.74 -1.36 -1.19
C ASP A 32 -3.40 0.03 -1.02
N ASP A 33 -4.61 0.08 -0.45
CA ASP A 33 -5.40 1.32 -0.32
C ASP A 33 -4.78 2.41 0.58
N GLU A 34 -3.94 2.01 1.53
CA GLU A 34 -3.31 2.90 2.53
C GLU A 34 -1.83 3.21 2.21
N SER A 35 -1.29 2.54 1.21
CA SER A 35 0.04 2.78 0.70
C SER A 35 0.10 4.12 -0.04
N HIS A 36 1.08 4.96 0.29
CA HIS A 36 1.22 6.28 -0.33
C HIS A 36 2.65 6.80 -0.25
N TYR A 37 2.94 7.86 -1.01
CA TYR A 37 4.22 8.56 -0.90
C TYR A 37 4.14 9.69 0.12
N HIS A 38 4.92 9.60 1.20
CA HIS A 38 5.14 10.75 2.07
C HIS A 38 5.90 11.84 1.30
N TYR A 39 5.41 13.08 1.35
CA TYR A 39 5.95 14.21 0.58
C TYR A 39 6.12 13.96 -0.93
N GLY A 40 5.39 12.99 -1.50
CA GLY A 40 5.51 12.61 -2.91
C GLY A 40 6.81 11.90 -3.29
N GLN A 41 7.66 11.53 -2.33
CA GLN A 41 8.98 10.93 -2.60
C GLN A 41 9.26 9.65 -1.81
N PHE A 42 8.71 9.51 -0.61
CA PHE A 42 9.02 8.37 0.26
C PHE A 42 7.88 7.35 0.24
N PRO A 43 8.00 6.25 -0.51
CA PRO A 43 6.98 5.20 -0.53
C PRO A 43 6.81 4.58 0.87
N MET A 44 5.58 4.50 1.35
CA MET A 44 5.21 3.87 2.61
C MET A 44 4.16 2.80 2.36
N CYS A 45 4.41 1.58 2.86
CA CYS A 45 3.44 0.50 2.80
C CYS A 45 2.29 0.77 3.77
N ASP A 46 1.14 0.16 3.50
CA ASP A 46 -0.07 0.13 4.34
C ASP A 46 0.23 0.10 5.86
N TYR A 47 1.01 -0.89 6.30
CA TYR A 47 1.33 -1.10 7.71
C TYR A 47 2.08 0.08 8.33
N CYS A 48 3.08 0.63 7.63
CA CYS A 48 3.85 1.75 8.16
C CYS A 48 3.04 3.04 8.10
N SER A 49 2.31 3.25 7.00
CA SER A 49 1.42 4.40 6.82
C SER A 49 0.39 4.50 7.95
N GLU A 50 -0.22 3.37 8.32
CA GLU A 50 -1.16 3.27 9.44
C GLU A 50 -0.46 3.45 10.78
N PHE A 51 0.63 2.73 11.03
CA PHE A 51 1.33 2.72 12.32
C PHE A 51 1.83 4.10 12.74
N TYR A 52 2.41 4.85 11.81
CA TYR A 52 2.93 6.19 12.08
C TYR A 52 1.86 7.29 11.95
N GLY A 53 0.65 6.95 11.46
CA GLY A 53 -0.45 7.91 11.29
C GLY A 53 -0.18 8.97 10.22
N PHE A 54 0.66 8.66 9.22
CA PHE A 54 0.95 9.57 8.11
C PHE A 54 -0.24 9.71 7.15
N TYR A 55 -1.16 8.75 7.18
CA TYR A 55 -2.44 8.85 6.51
C TYR A 55 -3.54 9.10 7.54
N LYS A 56 -4.22 10.24 7.44
CA LYS A 56 -5.51 10.48 8.09
C LYS A 56 -6.53 10.76 6.99
N LYS A 57 -7.28 9.74 6.57
CA LYS A 57 -8.66 9.98 6.11
C LYS A 57 -9.41 10.42 7.36
N ASP A 58 -9.95 11.64 7.32
CA ASP A 58 -10.62 12.32 8.43
C ASP A 58 -11.37 11.37 9.38
N ARG A 59 -11.04 11.47 10.66
CA ARG A 59 -11.80 10.88 11.76
C ARG A 59 -12.73 11.93 12.34
#